data_AF-A0AAU9USP4-F1
#
_entry.id   AF-A0AAU9USP4-F1
#
_cell.length_a   1.000
_cell.length_b   1.000
_cell.length_c   1.000
_cell.angle_alpha   90.00
_cell.angle_beta   90.00
_cell.angle_gamma   90.00
#
_symmetry.space_group_name_H-M   'P 1'
#
loop_
_entity.id
_entity.type
_entity.pdbx_description
1 polymer ?
#
loop_
_entity_poly.entity_id
_entity_poly.type
_entity_poly.pdbx_seq_one_letter_code
_entity_poly.pdbx_strand_id
1 'polypeptide(L)'
;MMDNYIPRDNSNSVQWMTKRKKKVSKREMIKRRKVSGETRINHVGRYKSGVLTGPDCRCKRLQCFTRLTTEQRKEILEIFYKIFLHHTLKLVMCFTHARYGIMYSESTTCQTMMQQCTVTQKLQEKKHIFPVRGHTYLPNDADFALIGKKKGMCSPEIPVDWDKIIEAARKYPTPFKVVTTTHDFFFNMKDALSPYFLKVPRPALRLRQNKGLIIIITYLSKPESHDYYCQICSDDDNDIVDVDIEVDEDDNSDGCK
;
A
#
# COMPACT_ATOMS: atom_id res chain seq x y z
N MET A 1 -10.90 -63.93 -6.82
CA MET A 1 -10.38 -62.86 -5.96
C MET A 1 -11.37 -62.75 -4.81
N MET A 2 -10.97 -63.11 -3.59
CA MET A 2 -11.84 -63.05 -2.42
C MET A 2 -11.64 -61.71 -1.72
N ASP A 3 -12.71 -60.93 -1.62
CA ASP A 3 -12.70 -59.65 -0.92
C ASP A 3 -12.71 -59.89 0.59
N ASN A 4 -11.59 -59.55 1.24
CA ASN A 4 -11.45 -59.58 2.69
C ASN A 4 -12.29 -58.45 3.32
N TYR A 5 -13.49 -58.78 3.77
CA TYR A 5 -14.32 -57.88 4.56
C TYR A 5 -13.85 -57.88 6.02
N ILE A 6 -13.22 -56.78 6.45
CA ILE A 6 -12.82 -56.56 7.85
C ILE A 6 -14.01 -55.87 8.57
N PRO A 7 -14.62 -56.50 9.59
CA PRO A 7 -15.71 -55.88 10.34
C PRO A 7 -15.21 -54.64 11.10
N ARG A 8 -15.91 -53.51 10.98
CA ARG A 8 -15.64 -52.34 11.83
C ARG A 8 -16.15 -52.59 13.24
N ASP A 9 -15.24 -52.50 14.20
CA ASP A 9 -15.52 -52.64 15.62
C ASP A 9 -16.23 -51.37 16.13
N ASN A 10 -17.54 -51.48 16.41
CA ASN A 10 -18.39 -50.38 16.88
C ASN A 10 -18.10 -49.96 18.34
N SER A 11 -17.17 -50.63 19.02
CA SER A 11 -16.83 -50.40 20.43
C SER A 11 -15.83 -49.26 20.66
N ASN A 12 -15.20 -48.73 19.60
CA ASN A 12 -14.15 -47.74 19.73
C ASN A 12 -14.70 -46.30 19.67
N SER A 13 -15.32 -45.85 20.77
CA SER A 13 -15.72 -44.45 20.91
C SER A 13 -14.48 -43.57 21.16
N VAL A 14 -13.81 -43.19 20.07
CA VAL A 14 -12.70 -42.24 20.13
C VAL A 14 -13.25 -40.91 20.67
N GLN A 15 -12.95 -40.60 21.93
CA GLN A 15 -13.20 -39.28 22.49
C GLN A 15 -12.29 -38.28 21.77
N TRP A 16 -12.83 -37.59 20.78
CA TRP A 16 -12.14 -36.51 20.09
C TRP A 16 -11.79 -35.43 21.10
N MET A 17 -10.49 -35.23 21.35
CA MET A 17 -10.04 -34.14 22.20
C MET A 17 -10.62 -32.82 21.69
N THR A 18 -11.19 -32.04 22.60
CA THR A 18 -11.83 -30.76 22.28
C THR A 18 -10.82 -29.86 21.58
N LYS A 19 -11.17 -29.38 20.36
CA LYS A 19 -10.28 -28.51 19.57
C LYS A 19 -9.79 -27.34 20.42
N ARG A 20 -8.46 -27.20 20.54
CA ARG A 20 -7.82 -26.11 21.28
C ARG A 20 -8.32 -24.77 20.71
N LYS A 21 -8.81 -23.87 21.58
CA LYS A 21 -9.27 -22.55 21.15
C LYS A 21 -8.09 -21.82 20.49
N LYS A 22 -8.19 -21.53 19.19
CA LYS A 22 -7.17 -20.81 18.44
C LYS A 22 -6.99 -19.42 19.06
N LYS A 23 -5.77 -19.09 19.49
CA LYS A 23 -5.45 -17.73 19.98
C LYS A 23 -5.70 -16.74 18.85
N VAL A 24 -6.49 -15.70 19.11
CA VAL A 24 -6.75 -14.65 18.12
C VAL A 24 -5.45 -13.89 17.88
N SER A 25 -5.03 -13.81 16.61
CA SER A 25 -3.80 -13.07 16.25
C SER A 25 -3.91 -11.59 16.63
N LYS A 26 -2.80 -10.99 17.08
CA LYS A 26 -2.70 -9.53 17.33
C LYS A 26 -3.17 -8.71 16.13
N ARG A 27 -2.93 -9.19 14.90
CA ARG A 27 -3.41 -8.56 13.66
C ARG A 27 -4.93 -8.53 13.57
N GLU A 28 -5.58 -9.62 13.98
CA GLU A 28 -7.03 -9.74 13.95
C GLU A 28 -7.69 -8.90 15.03
N MET A 29 -7.12 -8.84 16.23
CA MET A 29 -7.56 -7.91 17.28
C MET A 29 -7.51 -6.44 16.82
N ILE A 30 -6.43 -6.02 16.14
CA ILE A 30 -6.29 -4.67 15.59
C ILE A 30 -7.34 -4.41 14.49
N LYS A 31 -7.63 -5.41 13.64
CA LYS A 31 -8.70 -5.30 12.62
C LYS A 31 -10.06 -5.11 13.28
N ARG A 32 -10.39 -5.90 14.31
CA ARG A 32 -11.66 -5.77 15.04
C ARG A 32 -11.81 -4.38 15.67
N ARG A 33 -10.77 -3.87 16.35
CA ARG A 33 -10.77 -2.50 16.91
C ARG A 33 -10.88 -1.40 15.85
N LYS A 34 -10.34 -1.62 14.66
CA LYS A 34 -10.48 -0.67 13.53
C LYS A 34 -11.93 -0.60 13.03
N VAL A 35 -12.63 -1.73 13.02
CA VAL A 35 -14.02 -1.83 12.57
C VAL A 35 -14.99 -1.33 13.64
N SER A 36 -14.74 -1.63 14.92
CA SER A 36 -15.58 -1.15 16.02
C SER A 36 -15.45 0.36 16.28
N GLY A 37 -14.44 1.03 15.70
CA GLY A 37 -14.19 2.44 15.95
C GLY A 37 -13.61 2.69 17.35
N GLU A 38 -13.06 1.69 18.02
CA GLU A 38 -12.36 1.87 19.29
C GLU A 38 -11.01 2.59 19.10
N THR A 39 -10.59 3.30 20.16
CA THR A 39 -9.24 3.83 20.25
C THR A 39 -8.24 2.68 20.26
N ARG A 40 -7.11 2.83 19.58
CA ARG A 40 -6.11 1.76 19.47
C ARG A 40 -4.70 2.30 19.51
N ILE A 41 -3.78 1.48 20.02
CA ILE A 41 -2.35 1.74 20.01
C ILE A 41 -1.79 1.23 18.68
N ASN A 42 -1.02 2.05 17.96
CA ASN A 42 -0.33 1.63 16.75
C ASN A 42 0.91 0.76 17.08
N HIS A 43 1.61 0.26 16.07
CA HIS A 43 2.85 -0.52 16.30
C HIS A 43 3.96 0.29 16.98
N VAL A 44 3.86 1.62 16.99
CA VAL A 44 4.81 2.58 17.61
C VAL A 44 4.38 2.97 19.04
N GLY A 45 3.37 2.32 19.63
CA GLY A 45 2.91 2.66 20.98
C GLY A 45 2.05 3.94 21.09
N ARG A 46 1.74 4.62 19.97
CA ARG A 46 0.93 5.84 19.96
C ARG A 46 -0.56 5.52 19.85
N TYR A 47 -1.36 6.22 20.65
CA TYR A 47 -2.82 6.18 20.55
C TYR A 47 -3.30 6.80 19.23
N LYS A 48 -4.24 6.12 18.57
CA LYS A 48 -5.02 6.65 17.46
C LYS A 48 -6.49 6.64 17.85
N SER A 49 -7.16 7.76 17.63
CA SER A 49 -8.61 7.86 17.78
C SER A 49 -9.31 6.84 16.89
N GLY A 50 -10.45 6.38 17.39
CA GLY A 50 -11.41 5.61 16.61
C GLY A 50 -11.81 6.36 15.35
N VAL A 51 -11.82 5.67 14.20
CA VAL A 51 -12.43 6.23 12.99
C VAL A 51 -13.85 5.70 12.98
N LEU A 52 -14.82 6.59 13.14
CA LEU A 52 -16.23 6.25 12.99
C LEU A 52 -16.46 5.90 11.51
N THR A 53 -16.64 4.62 11.23
CA THR A 53 -17.10 4.16 9.92
C THR A 53 -18.63 4.25 9.94
N GLY A 54 -19.24 4.66 8.84
CA GLY A 54 -20.71 4.65 8.73
C GLY A 54 -21.29 3.25 8.96
N PRO A 55 -22.60 3.12 9.21
CA PRO A 55 -23.23 1.82 9.41
C PRO A 55 -22.97 0.89 8.22
N ASP A 56 -22.76 -0.41 8.50
CA ASP A 56 -22.58 -1.42 7.46
C ASP A 56 -23.78 -1.42 6.51
N CYS A 57 -23.56 -1.10 5.23
CA CYS A 57 -24.60 -1.26 4.21
C CYS A 57 -24.83 -2.76 3.99
N ARG A 58 -26.00 -3.25 4.42
CA ARG A 58 -26.46 -4.63 4.20
C ARG A 58 -27.04 -4.84 2.80
N CYS A 59 -26.73 -3.96 1.85
CA CYS A 59 -27.34 -3.92 0.54
C CYS A 59 -26.78 -5.07 -0.31
N LYS A 60 -27.61 -6.06 -0.68
CA LYS A 60 -27.18 -7.11 -1.63
C LYS A 60 -26.81 -6.44 -2.96
N ARG A 61 -25.57 -6.64 -3.43
CA ARG A 61 -25.06 -6.17 -4.74
C ARG A 61 -25.16 -4.65 -4.98
N LEU A 62 -24.71 -3.83 -4.02
CA LEU A 62 -24.55 -2.37 -4.22
C LEU A 62 -25.87 -1.63 -4.59
N GLN A 63 -27.05 -2.16 -4.23
CA GLN A 63 -28.34 -1.49 -4.47
C GLN A 63 -28.48 -0.12 -3.77
N CYS A 64 -27.58 0.25 -2.88
CA CYS A 64 -27.46 1.63 -2.41
C CYS A 64 -27.18 2.63 -3.56
N PHE A 65 -26.51 2.21 -4.62
CA PHE A 65 -26.35 3.03 -5.82
C PHE A 65 -27.68 3.25 -6.56
N THR A 66 -28.60 2.28 -6.55
CA THR A 66 -29.90 2.46 -7.23
C THR A 66 -30.81 3.44 -6.49
N ARG A 67 -30.57 3.68 -5.19
CA ARG A 67 -31.28 4.67 -4.38
C ARG A 67 -30.83 6.11 -4.63
N LEU A 68 -29.64 6.29 -5.22
CA LEU A 68 -29.16 7.62 -5.59
C LEU A 68 -29.77 8.02 -6.94
N THR A 69 -30.26 9.25 -7.04
CA THR A 69 -30.73 9.80 -8.32
C THR A 69 -29.55 10.01 -9.27
N THR A 70 -29.85 10.16 -10.57
CA THR A 70 -28.83 10.43 -11.59
C THR A 70 -28.02 11.70 -11.30
N GLU A 71 -28.67 12.72 -10.73
CA GLU A 71 -28.09 14.01 -10.39
C GLU A 71 -27.12 13.86 -9.21
N GLN A 72 -27.53 13.14 -8.15
CA GLN A 72 -26.67 12.86 -7.00
C GLN A 72 -25.44 12.06 -7.38
N ARG A 73 -25.58 11.10 -8.30
CA ARG A 73 -24.43 10.34 -8.81
C ARG A 73 -23.47 11.23 -9.59
N LYS A 74 -23.99 12.13 -10.43
CA LYS A 74 -23.18 13.12 -11.15
C LYS A 74 -22.44 14.04 -10.19
N GLU A 75 -23.11 14.54 -9.15
CA GLU A 75 -22.50 15.40 -8.14
C GLU A 75 -21.39 14.69 -7.36
N ILE A 76 -21.63 13.44 -6.92
CA ILE A 76 -20.61 12.63 -6.24
C ILE A 76 -19.42 12.37 -7.17
N LEU A 77 -19.67 12.05 -8.45
CA LEU A 77 -18.62 11.86 -9.44
C LEU A 77 -17.87 13.15 -9.72
N GLU A 78 -18.54 14.29 -9.83
CA GLU A 78 -17.87 15.59 -10.00
C GLU A 78 -17.01 15.95 -8.81
N ILE A 79 -17.49 15.74 -7.58
CA ILE A 79 -16.69 15.97 -6.37
C ILE A 79 -15.50 15.01 -6.38
N PHE A 80 -15.74 13.73 -6.69
CA PHE A 80 -14.69 12.74 -6.81
C PHE A 80 -13.68 13.17 -7.86
N TYR A 81 -14.08 13.57 -9.07
CA TYR A 81 -13.20 14.04 -10.13
C TYR A 81 -12.56 15.37 -9.84
N LYS A 82 -13.17 16.28 -9.09
CA LYS A 82 -12.54 17.54 -8.66
C LYS A 82 -11.41 17.26 -7.67
N ILE A 83 -11.67 16.37 -6.70
CA ILE A 83 -10.65 15.88 -5.77
C ILE A 83 -9.60 15.07 -6.54
N PHE A 84 -10.03 14.17 -7.41
CA PHE A 84 -9.19 13.26 -8.15
C PHE A 84 -8.37 14.03 -9.19
N LEU A 85 -8.86 14.99 -9.97
CA LEU A 85 -8.04 15.87 -10.82
C LEU A 85 -6.99 16.62 -10.00
N HIS A 86 -7.37 17.11 -8.83
CA HIS A 86 -6.44 17.78 -7.92
C HIS A 86 -5.41 16.80 -7.30
N HIS A 87 -5.63 15.49 -7.41
CA HIS A 87 -4.80 14.39 -6.89
C HIS A 87 -4.19 13.45 -7.98
N THR A 88 -4.68 13.41 -9.22
CA THR A 88 -4.13 12.71 -10.39
C THR A 88 -3.05 13.53 -11.03
N LEU A 89 -3.11 14.86 -10.84
CA LEU A 89 -1.94 15.73 -10.87
C LEU A 89 -0.83 15.31 -9.88
N LYS A 90 -1.03 14.25 -9.08
CA LYS A 90 -0.04 13.67 -8.17
C LYS A 90 0.17 12.17 -8.40
N LEU A 91 -0.85 11.40 -8.81
CA LEU A 91 -0.73 9.95 -9.07
C LEU A 91 -0.01 9.60 -10.38
N VAL A 92 -0.11 10.44 -11.43
CA VAL A 92 0.62 10.20 -12.69
C VAL A 92 2.14 10.24 -12.48
N MET A 93 2.63 10.95 -11.44
CA MET A 93 4.05 10.97 -11.07
C MET A 93 4.61 9.62 -10.58
N CYS A 94 3.77 8.69 -10.12
CA CYS A 94 4.22 7.37 -9.67
C CYS A 94 4.45 6.40 -10.84
N PHE A 95 3.67 6.49 -11.92
CA PHE A 95 3.77 5.56 -13.05
C PHE A 95 4.98 5.84 -13.96
N THR A 96 5.38 7.10 -14.10
CA THR A 96 6.57 7.42 -14.92
C THR A 96 7.86 6.86 -14.33
N HIS A 97 7.99 6.78 -13.00
CA HIS A 97 9.20 6.23 -12.37
C HIS A 97 9.27 4.69 -12.41
N ALA A 98 8.13 4.00 -12.44
CA ALA A 98 8.09 2.54 -12.53
C ALA A 98 8.60 2.01 -13.89
N ARG A 99 8.51 2.81 -14.96
CA ARG A 99 9.05 2.45 -16.29
C ARG A 99 10.57 2.66 -16.41
N TYR A 100 11.19 3.42 -15.51
CA TYR A 100 12.63 3.71 -15.48
C TYR A 100 13.41 2.97 -14.38
N GLY A 101 12.88 1.86 -13.85
CA GLY A 101 13.67 0.93 -13.03
C GLY A 101 13.99 1.38 -11.60
N ILE A 102 13.35 2.43 -11.07
CA ILE A 102 13.50 2.76 -9.64
C ILE A 102 12.37 2.08 -8.87
N MET A 103 12.67 0.89 -8.33
CA MET A 103 11.79 0.17 -7.41
C MET A 103 11.63 0.97 -6.11
N TYR A 104 10.56 1.76 -6.01
CA TYR A 104 10.10 2.23 -4.71
C TYR A 104 9.08 1.25 -4.16
N SER A 105 9.34 0.76 -2.96
CA SER A 105 8.48 -0.15 -2.22
C SER A 105 7.04 0.38 -2.14
N GLU A 106 6.14 -0.41 -2.71
CA GLU A 106 4.71 -0.15 -2.81
C GLU A 106 4.09 -0.11 -1.40
N SER A 107 3.74 1.08 -0.88
CA SER A 107 2.66 1.31 0.12
C SER A 107 2.83 2.64 0.86
N THR A 108 4.05 3.02 1.24
CA THR A 108 4.27 4.11 2.20
C THR A 108 4.19 5.50 1.58
N THR A 109 4.65 5.69 0.34
CA THR A 109 4.69 7.00 -0.34
C THR A 109 3.31 7.56 -0.66
N CYS A 110 2.39 6.75 -1.19
CA CYS A 110 1.00 7.18 -1.43
C CYS A 110 0.25 7.54 -0.13
N GLN A 111 0.48 6.78 0.96
CA GLN A 111 -0.11 7.10 2.28
C GLN A 111 0.47 8.40 2.84
N THR A 112 1.79 8.61 2.73
CA THR A 112 2.46 9.80 3.25
C THR A 112 2.06 11.06 2.47
N MET A 113 1.87 10.96 1.14
CA MET A 113 1.36 12.05 0.30
C MET A 113 -0.09 12.44 0.63
N MET A 114 -0.98 11.47 0.88
CA MET A 114 -2.34 11.80 1.33
C MET A 114 -2.34 12.48 2.71
N GLN A 115 -1.39 12.11 3.58
CA GLN A 115 -1.31 12.62 4.94
C GLN A 115 -0.64 14.00 5.06
N GLN A 116 0.23 14.37 4.11
CA GLN A 116 0.79 15.73 4.02
C GLN A 116 -0.18 16.73 3.40
N CYS A 117 -1.04 16.31 2.47
CA CYS A 117 -2.09 17.17 1.91
C CYS A 117 -3.12 17.66 2.94
N THR A 118 -3.28 16.94 4.06
CA THR A 118 -4.20 17.31 5.15
C THR A 118 -3.65 18.42 6.05
N VAL A 119 -2.34 18.69 6.03
CA VAL A 119 -1.68 19.64 6.95
C VAL A 119 -1.71 21.09 6.43
N THR A 120 -1.95 21.31 5.13
CA THR A 120 -1.83 22.64 4.50
C THR A 120 -3.15 23.35 4.20
N GLN A 121 -4.33 22.77 4.49
CA GLN A 121 -5.59 23.51 4.42
C GLN A 121 -5.94 24.10 5.79
N LYS A 122 -6.14 25.43 5.83
CA LYS A 122 -6.71 26.16 6.97
C LYS A 122 -7.91 25.39 7.52
N LEU A 123 -7.84 25.10 8.82
CA LEU A 123 -8.84 24.41 9.62
C LEU A 123 -10.20 25.12 9.55
N GLN A 124 -11.00 24.77 8.55
CA GLN A 124 -12.43 24.63 8.76
C GLN A 124 -12.68 23.17 9.13
N GLU A 125 -13.53 22.95 10.12
CA GLU A 125 -13.88 21.64 10.66
C GLU A 125 -14.65 20.81 9.62
N LYS A 126 -13.96 20.35 8.58
CA LYS A 126 -14.52 19.43 7.57
C LYS A 126 -14.52 18.04 8.16
N LYS A 127 -15.72 17.55 8.47
CA LYS A 127 -15.96 16.14 8.81
C LYS A 127 -15.56 15.27 7.61
N HIS A 128 -14.34 14.74 7.64
CA HIS A 128 -13.86 13.79 6.64
C HIS A 128 -14.61 12.47 6.79
N ILE A 129 -15.67 12.28 6.01
CA ILE A 129 -16.33 10.99 5.87
C ILE A 129 -15.49 10.18 4.88
N PHE A 130 -14.65 9.29 5.41
CA PHE A 130 -13.96 8.33 4.57
C PHE A 130 -14.97 7.30 4.06
N PRO A 131 -15.02 6.98 2.76
CA PRO A 131 -15.76 5.83 2.29
C PRO A 131 -15.27 4.58 3.04
N VAL A 132 -16.20 3.69 3.38
CA VAL A 132 -15.94 2.49 4.20
C VAL A 132 -14.67 1.79 3.73
N ARG A 133 -13.73 1.53 4.66
CA ARG A 133 -12.45 0.85 4.35
C ARG A 133 -12.72 -0.46 3.62
N GLY A 134 -12.10 -0.63 2.46
CA GLY A 134 -12.26 -1.83 1.61
C GLY A 134 -13.24 -1.66 0.44
N HIS A 135 -13.78 -0.45 0.24
CA HIS A 135 -14.77 -0.20 -0.83
C HIS A 135 -14.32 0.78 -1.92
N THR A 136 -13.11 1.32 -1.90
CA THR A 136 -12.45 1.77 -3.14
C THR A 136 -11.94 0.54 -3.88
N TYR A 137 -12.83 -0.40 -4.20
CA TYR A 137 -12.59 -1.35 -5.27
C TYR A 137 -12.70 -0.53 -6.54
N LEU A 138 -11.60 0.10 -6.95
CA LEU A 138 -11.53 0.56 -8.31
C LEU A 138 -11.64 -0.72 -9.16
N PRO A 139 -12.48 -0.75 -10.21
CA PRO A 139 -12.56 -1.91 -11.09
C PRO A 139 -11.18 -2.39 -11.56
N ASN A 140 -10.24 -1.45 -11.68
CA ASN A 140 -8.85 -1.67 -12.06
C ASN A 140 -7.99 -2.39 -11.00
N ASP A 141 -8.37 -2.40 -9.72
CA ASP A 141 -7.58 -3.08 -8.67
C ASP A 141 -7.53 -4.58 -8.90
N ALA A 142 -8.63 -5.17 -9.40
CA ALA A 142 -8.69 -6.57 -9.79
C ALA A 142 -7.75 -6.84 -10.99
N ASP A 143 -7.71 -5.91 -11.95
CA ASP A 143 -6.86 -6.02 -13.14
C ASP A 143 -5.37 -5.96 -12.77
N PHE A 144 -4.97 -5.09 -11.84
CA PHE A 144 -3.59 -5.03 -11.32
C PHE A 144 -3.19 -6.31 -10.58
N ALA A 145 -4.11 -6.91 -9.83
CA ALA A 145 -3.85 -8.19 -9.16
C ALA A 145 -3.58 -9.32 -10.19
N LEU A 146 -4.31 -9.34 -11.31
CA LEU A 146 -4.09 -10.31 -12.39
C LEU A 146 -2.72 -10.11 -13.05
N ILE A 147 -2.36 -8.85 -13.36
CA ILE A 147 -1.05 -8.51 -13.95
C ILE A 147 0.08 -8.89 -12.98
N GLY A 148 -0.05 -8.57 -11.69
CA GLY A 148 0.93 -8.93 -10.66
C GLY A 148 1.12 -10.43 -10.54
N LYS A 149 0.03 -11.21 -10.57
CA LYS A 149 0.10 -12.68 -10.57
C LYS A 149 0.83 -13.22 -11.81
N LYS A 150 0.59 -12.64 -12.99
CA LYS A 150 1.23 -13.08 -14.24
C LYS A 150 2.71 -12.70 -14.27
N LYS A 151 3.06 -11.50 -13.80
CA LYS A 151 4.44 -11.06 -13.61
C LYS A 151 5.22 -11.98 -12.66
N GLY A 152 4.60 -12.48 -11.59
CA GLY A 152 5.25 -13.45 -10.71
C GLY A 152 5.65 -14.77 -11.39
N MET A 153 5.03 -15.10 -12.53
CA MET A 153 5.34 -16.31 -13.30
C MET A 153 6.30 -16.06 -14.47
N CYS A 154 6.48 -14.80 -14.87
CA CYS A 154 7.28 -14.42 -16.04
C CYS A 154 8.07 -13.16 -15.71
N SER A 155 9.40 -13.21 -15.74
CA SER A 155 10.25 -12.03 -15.51
C SER A 155 10.41 -11.25 -16.81
N PRO A 156 9.88 -10.02 -16.95
CA PRO A 156 10.09 -9.20 -18.13
C PRO A 156 11.49 -8.58 -18.11
N GLU A 157 12.27 -8.79 -19.17
CA GLU A 157 13.61 -8.19 -19.33
C GLU A 157 13.56 -6.90 -20.18
N ILE A 158 12.70 -6.89 -21.20
CA ILE A 158 12.53 -5.75 -22.10
C ILE A 158 11.10 -5.16 -22.02
N PRO A 159 10.91 -3.87 -22.36
CA PRO A 159 9.60 -3.23 -22.33
C PRO A 159 8.52 -3.96 -23.15
N VAL A 160 8.89 -4.60 -24.26
CA VAL A 160 7.95 -5.34 -25.12
C VAL A 160 7.39 -6.59 -24.41
N ASP A 161 8.13 -7.17 -23.47
CA ASP A 161 7.64 -8.33 -22.72
C ASP A 161 6.57 -7.94 -21.71
N TRP A 162 6.60 -6.71 -21.21
CA TRP A 162 5.50 -6.18 -20.40
C TRP A 162 4.19 -6.15 -21.16
N ASP A 163 4.22 -5.77 -22.44
CA ASP A 163 3.02 -5.73 -23.27
C ASP A 163 2.41 -7.15 -23.37
N LYS A 164 3.23 -8.17 -23.64
CA LYS A 164 2.80 -9.58 -23.68
C LYS A 164 2.27 -10.07 -22.33
N ILE A 165 2.94 -9.72 -21.23
CA ILE A 165 2.51 -10.11 -19.87
C ILE A 165 1.15 -9.48 -19.56
N ILE A 166 0.95 -8.21 -19.89
CA ILE A 166 -0.31 -7.51 -19.66
C ILE A 166 -1.39 -8.13 -20.54
N GLU A 167 -1.20 -8.33 -21.84
CA GLU A 167 -2.19 -8.98 -22.71
C GLU A 167 -2.60 -10.36 -22.19
N ALA A 168 -1.64 -11.16 -21.73
CA ALA A 168 -1.86 -12.51 -21.20
C ALA A 168 -2.39 -12.56 -19.76
N ALA A 169 -2.43 -11.43 -19.03
CA ALA A 169 -2.84 -11.40 -17.63
C ALA A 169 -4.34 -11.68 -17.45
N ARG A 170 -5.18 -11.34 -18.44
CA ARG A 170 -6.62 -11.58 -18.43
C ARG A 170 -7.02 -12.47 -19.60
N LYS A 171 -7.73 -13.57 -19.30
CA LYS A 171 -8.30 -14.46 -20.32
C LYS A 171 -9.77 -14.18 -20.61
N TYR A 172 -10.54 -13.82 -19.57
CA TYR A 172 -11.98 -13.60 -19.65
C TYR A 172 -12.40 -12.28 -18.98
N PRO A 173 -13.52 -11.66 -19.40
CA PRO A 173 -14.28 -11.92 -20.63
C PRO A 173 -13.47 -11.72 -21.91
N THR A 174 -12.51 -10.78 -21.92
CA THR A 174 -11.62 -10.52 -23.05
C THR A 174 -10.22 -10.20 -22.54
N PRO A 175 -9.16 -10.54 -23.28
CA PRO A 175 -7.80 -10.09 -22.99
C PRO A 175 -7.68 -8.57 -22.92
N PHE A 176 -6.65 -8.10 -22.23
CA PHE A 176 -6.34 -6.67 -22.24
C PHE A 176 -5.84 -6.26 -23.62
N LYS A 177 -6.28 -5.08 -24.08
CA LYS A 177 -5.75 -4.46 -25.29
C LYS A 177 -4.65 -3.50 -24.88
N VAL A 178 -3.41 -3.87 -25.14
CA VAL A 178 -2.28 -2.96 -24.91
C VAL A 178 -2.17 -2.02 -26.11
N VAL A 179 -2.13 -0.73 -25.83
CA VAL A 179 -1.97 0.32 -26.84
C VAL A 179 -0.67 1.03 -26.54
N THR A 180 0.29 0.94 -27.46
CA THR A 180 1.54 1.70 -27.37
C THR A 180 1.22 3.18 -27.55
N THR A 181 1.45 3.98 -26.51
CA THR A 181 1.26 5.43 -26.55
C THR A 181 2.60 6.15 -26.62
N THR A 182 2.65 7.27 -27.35
CA THR A 182 3.80 8.19 -27.35
C THR A 182 3.69 9.18 -26.18
N HIS A 183 4.78 9.89 -25.88
CA HIS A 183 4.79 10.91 -24.83
C HIS A 183 3.74 12.01 -25.04
N ASP A 184 3.31 12.23 -26.28
CA ASP A 184 2.32 13.26 -26.66
C ASP A 184 0.91 12.96 -26.13
N PHE A 185 0.63 11.69 -25.80
CA PHE A 185 -0.64 11.29 -25.16
C PHE A 185 -0.70 11.72 -23.69
N PHE A 186 0.43 12.05 -23.08
CA PHE A 186 0.49 12.37 -21.67
C PHE A 186 0.44 13.89 -21.49
N PHE A 187 -0.50 14.33 -20.66
CA PHE A 187 -0.62 15.73 -20.28
C PHE A 187 0.63 16.16 -19.49
N ASN A 188 1.44 17.04 -20.05
CA ASN A 188 2.61 17.56 -19.36
C ASN A 188 2.18 18.52 -18.24
N MET A 189 2.15 18.00 -17.02
CA MET A 189 1.77 18.76 -15.84
C MET A 189 2.73 19.90 -15.54
N LYS A 190 4.02 19.75 -15.88
CA LYS A 190 4.99 20.82 -15.67
C LYS A 190 4.61 22.04 -16.50
N ASP A 191 4.27 21.81 -17.77
CA ASP A 191 3.90 22.89 -18.69
C ASP A 191 2.57 23.51 -18.29
N ALA A 192 1.58 22.68 -17.95
CA ALA A 192 0.27 23.14 -17.50
C ALA A 192 0.31 23.93 -16.19
N LEU A 193 1.19 23.53 -15.26
CA LEU A 193 1.34 24.20 -13.97
C LEU A 193 2.36 25.34 -14.00
N SER A 194 3.16 25.45 -15.07
CA SER A 194 4.19 26.49 -15.22
C SER A 194 3.70 27.92 -14.99
N PRO A 195 2.46 28.33 -15.39
CA PRO A 195 1.98 29.68 -15.15
C PRO A 195 1.65 29.95 -13.67
N TYR A 196 1.36 28.89 -12.90
CA TYR A 196 1.03 28.98 -11.48
C TYR A 196 2.27 28.97 -10.59
N PHE A 197 3.42 28.54 -11.11
CA PHE A 197 4.68 28.68 -10.40
C PHE A 197 5.20 30.11 -10.55
N LEU A 198 5.61 30.71 -9.42
CA LEU A 198 6.27 32.01 -9.42
C LEU A 198 7.53 31.93 -10.29
N LYS A 199 7.60 32.74 -11.35
CA LYS A 199 8.79 32.88 -12.21
C LYS A 199 10.02 33.39 -11.45
N VAL A 200 9.77 34.01 -10.29
CA VAL A 200 10.81 34.56 -9.44
C VAL A 200 11.44 33.41 -8.65
N PRO A 201 12.79 33.29 -8.59
CA PRO A 201 13.42 32.37 -7.66
C PRO A 201 12.82 32.60 -6.29
N ARG A 202 12.42 31.52 -5.59
CA ARG A 202 11.90 31.63 -4.22
C ARG A 202 12.89 32.53 -3.47
N PRO A 203 12.43 33.65 -2.86
CA PRO A 203 13.32 34.48 -2.07
C PRO A 203 14.05 33.55 -1.12
N ALA A 204 15.39 33.62 -1.10
CA ALA A 204 16.23 32.69 -0.35
C ALA A 204 15.57 32.50 1.01
N LEU A 205 15.01 31.30 1.24
CA LEU A 205 14.39 30.99 2.51
C LEU A 205 15.52 31.17 3.50
N ARG A 206 15.47 32.25 4.28
CA ARG A 206 16.32 32.40 5.44
C ARG A 206 15.87 31.29 6.36
N LEU A 207 16.42 30.09 6.15
CA LEU A 207 16.38 29.03 7.13
C LEU A 207 16.83 29.73 8.39
N ARG A 208 15.90 29.95 9.34
CA ARG A 208 16.26 30.43 10.67
C ARG A 208 17.43 29.57 11.05
N GLN A 209 18.60 30.18 11.20
CA GLN A 209 19.84 29.48 11.52
C GLN A 209 19.51 28.63 12.73
N ASN A 210 19.22 27.36 12.48
CA ASN A 210 18.77 26.47 13.52
C ASN A 210 20.07 26.18 14.21
N LYS A 211 20.35 26.89 15.31
CA LYS A 211 21.67 26.92 15.95
C LYS A 211 22.20 25.49 16.17
N GLY A 212 21.30 24.52 16.38
CA GLY A 212 21.62 23.09 16.44
C GLY A 212 22.26 22.49 15.17
N LEU A 213 21.83 22.86 13.97
CA LEU A 213 22.44 22.37 12.72
C LEU A 213 23.85 22.93 12.51
N ILE A 214 24.05 24.21 12.87
CA ILE A 214 25.40 24.80 12.85
C ILE A 214 26.29 24.09 13.86
N ILE A 215 25.81 23.86 15.10
CA ILE A 215 26.56 23.13 16.13
C ILE A 215 26.94 21.72 15.66
N ILE A 216 26.02 20.99 15.01
CA ILE A 216 26.31 19.64 14.50
C ILE A 216 27.36 19.71 13.38
N ILE A 217 27.22 20.61 12.41
CA ILE A 217 28.22 20.77 11.34
C ILE A 217 29.58 21.16 11.93
N THR A 218 29.62 22.08 12.88
CA THR A 218 30.87 22.49 13.55
C THR A 218 31.47 21.36 14.38
N TYR A 219 30.65 20.54 15.04
CA TYR A 219 31.10 19.38 15.79
C TYR A 219 31.64 18.28 14.87
N LEU A 220 30.98 18.01 13.75
CA LEU A 220 31.42 17.02 12.75
C LEU A 220 32.63 17.48 11.92
N SER A 221 32.91 18.79 11.89
CA SER A 221 34.09 19.35 11.20
C SER A 221 35.34 19.36 12.08
N LYS A 222 35.27 18.91 13.34
CA LYS A 222 36.47 18.75 14.17
C LYS A 222 37.26 17.54 13.67
N PRO A 223 38.59 17.61 13.54
CA PRO A 223 39.39 16.50 13.04
C PRO A 223 39.22 15.23 13.89
N GLU A 224 39.10 15.38 15.21
CA GLU A 224 38.90 14.27 16.17
C GLU A 224 37.59 13.50 15.95
N SER A 225 36.51 14.18 15.56
CA SER A 225 35.21 13.54 15.28
C SER A 225 35.14 13.04 13.84
N HIS A 226 35.79 13.72 12.89
CA HIS A 226 35.90 13.26 11.52
C HIS A 226 36.60 11.91 11.42
N ASP A 227 37.74 11.73 12.12
CA ASP A 227 38.49 10.47 12.14
C ASP A 227 37.68 9.33 12.78
N TYR A 228 36.91 9.63 13.82
CA TYR A 228 35.99 8.69 14.45
C TYR A 228 34.92 8.17 13.49
N TYR A 229 34.30 9.05 12.70
CA TYR A 229 33.30 8.63 11.70
C TYR A 229 33.94 7.98 10.48
N CYS A 230 35.14 8.39 10.08
CA CYS A 230 35.90 7.71 9.03
C CYS A 230 36.25 6.28 9.43
N GLN A 231 36.62 6.00 10.68
CA GLN A 231 36.82 4.62 11.14
C GLN A 231 35.53 3.80 11.04
N ILE A 232 34.41 4.32 11.54
CA ILE A 232 33.12 3.62 11.47
C ILE A 232 32.68 3.35 10.02
N CYS A 233 32.95 4.27 9.10
CA CYS A 233 32.55 4.13 7.69
C CYS A 233 33.57 3.36 6.83
N SER A 234 34.75 3.04 7.35
CA SER A 234 35.78 2.28 6.62
C SER A 234 35.76 0.79 6.94
N ASP A 235 34.90 0.35 7.86
CA ASP A 235 34.80 -1.06 8.28
C ASP A 235 33.84 -1.90 7.42
N ASP A 236 33.32 -1.36 6.30
CA ASP A 236 32.38 -2.05 5.39
C ASP A 236 33.08 -2.98 4.37
N ASP A 237 33.91 -3.92 4.84
CA ASP A 237 34.28 -5.11 4.04
C ASP A 237 34.70 -6.35 4.88
N ASN A 238 34.58 -6.33 6.21
CA ASN A 238 34.90 -7.52 7.01
C ASN A 238 33.64 -8.22 7.53
N ASP A 239 33.37 -9.36 6.90
CA ASP A 239 32.69 -10.53 7.45
C ASP A 239 31.34 -10.26 8.13
N ILE A 240 30.29 -10.17 7.30
CA ILE A 240 29.00 -10.74 7.70
C ILE A 240 29.26 -12.22 7.91
N VAL A 241 29.62 -12.59 9.14
CA VAL A 241 29.57 -13.97 9.58
C VAL A 241 28.11 -14.35 9.45
N ASP A 242 27.82 -15.32 8.59
CA ASP A 242 26.52 -15.98 8.53
C ASP A 242 26.21 -16.51 9.93
N VAL A 243 25.49 -15.71 10.71
CA VAL A 243 24.85 -16.21 11.92
C VAL A 243 23.77 -17.12 11.41
N ASP A 244 24.03 -18.42 11.47
CA ASP A 244 23.03 -19.48 11.37
C ASP A 244 21.98 -19.22 12.45
N ILE A 245 21.03 -18.36 12.12
CA ILE A 245 19.78 -18.25 12.86
C ILE A 245 19.09 -19.57 12.57
N GLU A 246 19.14 -20.49 13.54
CA GLU A 246 18.21 -21.61 13.62
C GLU A 246 16.80 -21.02 13.62
N VAL A 247 16.24 -20.91 12.42
CA VAL A 247 14.82 -20.67 12.23
C VAL A 247 14.18 -21.97 12.64
N ASP A 248 13.61 -22.00 13.85
CA ASP A 248 12.66 -23.04 14.25
C ASP A 248 11.66 -23.21 13.11
N GLU A 249 11.82 -24.31 12.37
CA GLU A 249 10.87 -24.75 11.36
C GLU A 249 9.58 -25.10 12.10
N ASP A 250 8.75 -24.08 12.27
CA ASP A 250 7.41 -24.20 12.82
C ASP A 250 6.62 -25.09 11.83
N ASP A 251 6.57 -26.36 12.20
CA ASP A 251 6.01 -27.54 11.55
C ASP A 251 4.53 -27.30 11.19
N ASN A 252 4.28 -26.53 10.12
CA ASN A 252 3.02 -26.50 9.39
C ASN A 252 3.02 -27.63 8.37
N SER A 253 3.18 -28.87 8.85
CA SER A 253 2.67 -30.04 8.16
C SER A 253 1.14 -30.04 8.26
N ASP A 254 0.50 -29.15 7.50
CA ASP A 254 -0.90 -29.32 7.11
C ASP A 254 -0.96 -30.56 6.21
N GLY A 255 -1.11 -31.73 6.85
CA GLY A 255 -1.40 -32.99 6.20
C GLY A 255 -2.71 -32.89 5.44
N CYS A 256 -2.63 -32.59 4.15
CA CYS A 256 -3.66 -32.93 3.19
C CYS A 256 -3.51 -34.42 2.84
N LYS A 257 -4.36 -35.26 3.44
CA LYS A 257 -4.83 -36.51 2.84
C LYS A 257 -6.15 -36.26 2.14
#